data_AF-A0A9P7UP90-F1
#
_entry.id   AF-A0A9P7UP90-F1
#
_cell.length_a   1.000
_cell.length_b   1.000
_cell.length_c   1.000
_cell.angle_alpha   90.00
_cell.angle_beta   90.00
_cell.angle_gamma   90.00
#
_symmetry.space_group_name_H-M   'P 1'
#
loop_
_entity.id
_entity.type
_entity.pdbx_description
1 polymer ?
#
loop_
_entity_poly.entity_id
_entity_poly.type
_entity_poly.pdbx_seq_one_letter_code
_entity_poly.pdbx_strand_id
1 'polypeptide(L)'
;MKNLSGLPLDDDIICRIFTFLGDLDTLKSAILTSKSFHNVYNSQSSFIRRAVVENFVGPALPQALQVVRCREPRHVDSETEDEDASETDERDSFSNEEIAQLVDNARMFRILEDVFSLRHKNRKFNKSQLTGVESLKFQRAMYRISLYCKKFPGTLTQNLDLGEEEIPATAKAQRIERKKFLSQLSTEELHRIHTVSRFLIEIIEWAQQCETGETEDLSDYLSVGPAVIYECYDEGSMQPLYDVLGCEDLPTDDLFEEEPLLAGFLSRPLRKLFAERNSKTLSDDSSHWDSILDEVQGQDDSCSRCEQVKGFDLWGRTTYKFLYQQTVDLEPGTGLVTLLKGQLSRNAVESRYFRGLVKKIPDAESIYEQVVEELLNSDYKQPEFDDWRADDSLCTDCLTKFLKENLHLWLLDKKIQAGDDVPKDDCWYGWNCRTQTHNADHARKLNHICEPTKGNVAT
;
A
#
# COMPACT_ATOMS: atom_id res chain seq x y z
N MET A 1 -4.16 -41.05 -32.50
CA MET A 1 -4.60 -39.64 -32.54
C MET A 1 -3.87 -38.98 -33.70
N LYS A 2 -4.54 -38.16 -34.51
CA LYS A 2 -3.88 -37.46 -35.63
C LYS A 2 -3.20 -36.22 -35.04
N ASN A 3 -1.89 -36.04 -35.28
CA ASN A 3 -1.20 -34.77 -34.99
C ASN A 3 -2.02 -33.62 -35.59
N LEU A 4 -2.60 -32.78 -34.73
CA LEU A 4 -3.20 -31.50 -35.15
C LEU A 4 -2.12 -30.46 -35.43
N SER A 5 -0.89 -30.76 -35.00
CA SER A 5 0.31 -29.97 -35.14
C SER A 5 1.13 -30.33 -36.39
N GLY A 6 1.51 -29.31 -37.16
CA GLY A 6 2.56 -29.43 -38.19
C GLY A 6 3.98 -29.42 -37.60
N LEU A 7 4.10 -29.59 -36.29
CA LEU A 7 5.35 -29.57 -35.54
C LEU A 7 5.85 -31.00 -35.27
N PRO A 8 7.15 -31.20 -35.04
CA PRO A 8 7.72 -32.50 -34.66
C PRO A 8 7.44 -32.88 -33.19
N LEU A 9 6.50 -32.19 -32.52
CA LEU A 9 6.15 -32.40 -31.11
C LEU A 9 4.70 -32.86 -31.00
N ASP A 10 4.45 -33.81 -30.11
CA ASP A 10 3.09 -34.31 -29.82
C ASP A 10 2.24 -33.21 -29.17
N ASP A 11 0.94 -33.23 -29.45
CA ASP A 11 -0.04 -32.26 -28.94
C ASP A 11 -0.10 -32.32 -27.40
N ASP A 12 0.10 -33.50 -26.80
CA ASP A 12 0.16 -33.68 -25.35
C ASP A 12 1.36 -32.96 -24.71
N ILE A 13 2.50 -32.93 -25.40
CA ILE A 13 3.70 -32.21 -24.93
C ILE A 13 3.45 -30.71 -24.96
N ILE A 14 2.85 -30.20 -26.05
CA ILE A 14 2.50 -28.78 -26.19
C ILE A 14 1.48 -28.38 -25.11
N CYS A 15 0.46 -29.22 -24.89
CA CYS A 15 -0.52 -29.01 -23.83
C CYS A 15 0.15 -28.94 -22.45
N ARG A 16 1.05 -29.89 -22.15
CA ARG A 16 1.81 -29.89 -20.90
C ARG A 16 2.68 -28.65 -20.73
N ILE A 17 3.35 -28.18 -21.79
CA ILE A 17 4.12 -26.92 -21.77
C ILE A 17 3.21 -25.75 -21.42
N PHE A 18 2.02 -25.65 -22.02
CA PHE A 18 1.09 -24.57 -21.71
C PHE A 18 0.62 -24.59 -20.25
N THR A 19 0.48 -25.77 -19.63
CA THR A 19 0.12 -25.86 -18.21
C THR A 19 1.18 -25.34 -17.24
N PHE A 20 2.41 -25.08 -17.70
CA PHE A 20 3.48 -24.50 -16.88
C PHE A 20 3.68 -23.00 -17.10
N LEU A 21 2.88 -22.36 -17.95
CA LEU A 21 2.96 -20.92 -18.13
C LEU A 21 2.48 -20.21 -16.86
N GLY A 22 3.21 -19.15 -16.47
CA GLY A 22 2.97 -18.45 -15.21
C GLY A 22 1.82 -17.45 -15.25
N ASP A 23 1.40 -17.01 -16.44
CA ASP A 23 0.36 -16.01 -16.61
C ASP A 23 -0.36 -16.12 -17.97
N LEU A 24 -1.52 -15.48 -18.06
CA LEU A 24 -2.38 -15.51 -19.24
C LEU A 24 -1.83 -14.69 -20.42
N ASP A 25 -1.00 -13.68 -20.16
CA ASP A 25 -0.41 -12.84 -21.21
C ASP A 25 0.66 -13.61 -21.99
N THR A 26 1.45 -14.41 -21.28
CA THR A 26 2.41 -15.37 -21.81
C THR A 26 1.68 -16.48 -22.57
N LEU A 27 0.58 -17.02 -22.02
CA LEU A 27 -0.26 -17.98 -22.74
C LEU A 27 -0.81 -17.38 -24.04
N LYS A 28 -1.37 -16.17 -23.99
CA LYS A 28 -1.90 -15.46 -25.16
C LYS A 28 -0.81 -15.23 -26.21
N SER A 29 0.38 -14.82 -25.79
CA SER A 29 1.52 -14.65 -26.68
C SER A 29 1.91 -15.97 -27.32
N ALA A 30 1.99 -17.05 -26.54
CA ALA A 30 2.34 -18.39 -27.02
C ALA A 30 1.33 -18.90 -28.06
N ILE A 31 0.02 -18.82 -27.80
CA ILE A 31 -1.00 -19.30 -28.75
C ILE A 31 -1.02 -18.49 -30.05
N LEU A 32 -0.61 -17.22 -30.02
CA LEU A 32 -0.54 -16.35 -31.21
C LEU A 32 0.70 -16.60 -32.08
N THR A 33 1.71 -17.31 -31.58
CA THR A 33 2.95 -17.57 -32.34
C THR A 33 2.78 -18.58 -33.48
N SER A 34 1.83 -19.52 -33.38
CA SER A 34 1.66 -20.59 -34.36
C SER A 34 0.24 -21.14 -34.40
N LYS A 35 -0.26 -21.45 -35.61
CA LYS A 35 -1.54 -22.15 -35.80
C LYS A 35 -1.58 -23.50 -35.07
N SER A 36 -0.44 -24.18 -34.99
CA SER A 36 -0.32 -25.46 -34.27
C SER A 36 -0.62 -25.28 -32.79
N PHE A 37 -0.03 -24.25 -32.17
CA PHE A 37 -0.20 -23.93 -30.76
C PHE A 37 -1.64 -23.50 -30.46
N HIS A 38 -2.20 -22.66 -31.32
CA HIS A 38 -3.61 -22.29 -31.26
C HIS A 38 -4.56 -23.50 -31.35
N ASN A 39 -4.29 -24.48 -32.22
CA ASN A 39 -5.11 -25.68 -32.35
C ASN A 39 -5.09 -26.57 -31.10
N VAL A 40 -3.90 -26.76 -30.50
CA VAL A 40 -3.76 -27.50 -29.23
C VAL A 40 -4.50 -26.78 -28.12
N TYR A 41 -4.34 -25.46 -28.02
CA TYR A 41 -5.07 -24.65 -27.05
C TYR A 41 -6.59 -24.76 -27.23
N ASN A 42 -7.12 -24.60 -28.43
CA ASN A 42 -8.56 -24.70 -28.67
C ASN A 42 -9.14 -26.07 -28.27
N SER A 43 -8.35 -27.13 -28.41
CA SER A 43 -8.77 -28.49 -28.07
C SER A 43 -8.79 -28.74 -26.55
N GLN A 44 -7.97 -28.03 -25.77
CA GLN A 44 -7.76 -28.25 -24.33
C GLN A 44 -7.86 -26.96 -23.50
N SER A 45 -8.63 -25.97 -23.97
CA SER A 45 -8.55 -24.60 -23.46
C SER A 45 -8.96 -24.47 -22.00
N SER A 46 -9.98 -25.21 -21.55
CA SER A 46 -10.44 -25.20 -20.15
C SER A 46 -9.34 -25.69 -19.21
N PHE A 47 -8.73 -26.83 -19.52
CA PHE A 47 -7.64 -27.42 -18.73
C PHE A 47 -6.41 -26.51 -18.68
N ILE A 48 -5.98 -26.00 -19.84
CA ILE A 48 -4.82 -25.10 -19.92
C ILE A 48 -5.07 -23.81 -19.15
N ARG A 49 -6.23 -23.17 -19.34
CA ARG A 49 -6.58 -21.94 -18.63
C ARG A 49 -6.61 -22.17 -17.12
N ARG A 50 -7.19 -23.29 -16.67
CA ARG A 50 -7.22 -23.62 -15.25
C ARG A 50 -5.83 -23.75 -14.66
N ALA A 51 -4.95 -24.50 -15.32
CA ALA A 51 -3.57 -24.66 -14.86
C ALA A 51 -2.81 -23.33 -14.81
N VAL A 52 -2.99 -22.46 -15.81
CA VAL A 52 -2.34 -21.14 -15.83
C VAL A 52 -2.89 -20.22 -14.74
N VAL A 53 -4.21 -20.25 -14.48
CA VAL A 53 -4.81 -19.52 -13.36
C VAL A 53 -4.31 -20.04 -12.02
N GLU A 54 -4.17 -21.35 -11.87
CA GLU A 54 -3.60 -21.97 -10.66
C GLU A 54 -2.13 -21.58 -10.46
N ASN A 55 -1.34 -21.53 -11.52
CA ASN A 55 0.05 -21.04 -11.43
C ASN A 55 0.10 -19.54 -11.04
N PHE A 56 -0.84 -18.74 -11.53
CA PHE A 56 -0.86 -17.29 -11.30
C PHE A 56 -1.36 -16.90 -9.91
N VAL A 57 -2.50 -17.47 -9.51
CA VAL A 57 -3.15 -17.23 -8.19
C VAL A 57 -2.43 -18.00 -7.10
N GLY A 58 -1.86 -19.16 -7.43
CA GLY A 58 -1.15 -20.02 -6.51
C GLY A 58 -2.09 -20.89 -5.65
N PRO A 59 -1.57 -21.45 -4.54
CA PRO A 59 -2.27 -22.43 -3.72
C PRO A 59 -3.53 -21.90 -2.98
N ALA A 60 -3.77 -20.59 -3.00
CA ALA A 60 -4.97 -19.96 -2.44
C ALA A 60 -6.16 -19.91 -3.42
N LEU A 61 -6.04 -20.52 -4.61
CA LEU A 61 -7.10 -20.55 -5.63
C LEU A 61 -8.49 -20.98 -5.09
N PRO A 62 -8.63 -21.97 -4.19
CA PRO A 62 -9.94 -22.32 -3.64
C PRO A 62 -10.62 -21.15 -2.93
N GLN A 63 -9.89 -20.38 -2.11
CA GLN A 63 -10.42 -19.19 -1.44
C GLN A 63 -10.71 -18.07 -2.43
N ALA A 64 -9.85 -17.90 -3.45
CA ALA A 64 -10.06 -16.91 -4.51
C ALA A 64 -11.36 -17.16 -5.29
N LEU A 65 -11.63 -18.43 -5.61
CA LEU A 65 -12.87 -18.83 -6.29
C LEU A 65 -14.11 -18.54 -5.45
N GLN A 66 -14.05 -18.72 -4.12
CA GLN A 66 -15.18 -18.36 -3.26
C GLN A 66 -15.52 -16.88 -3.35
N VAL A 67 -14.52 -15.99 -3.36
CA VAL A 67 -14.74 -14.54 -3.48
C VAL A 67 -15.41 -14.20 -4.81
N VAL A 68 -14.89 -14.74 -5.90
CA VAL A 68 -15.39 -14.48 -7.26
C VAL A 68 -16.80 -15.04 -7.46
N ARG A 69 -17.07 -16.25 -6.94
CA ARG A 69 -18.37 -16.91 -7.07
C ARG A 69 -19.40 -16.46 -6.03
N CYS A 70 -18.98 -15.79 -4.96
CA CYS A 70 -19.89 -15.19 -3.99
C CYS A 70 -20.77 -14.16 -4.70
N ARG A 71 -22.08 -14.29 -4.55
CA ARG A 71 -23.03 -13.27 -5.00
C ARG A 71 -23.09 -12.17 -3.95
N GLU A 72 -23.20 -10.93 -4.41
CA GLU A 72 -23.49 -9.83 -3.50
C GLU A 72 -24.92 -9.94 -2.98
N PRO A 73 -25.16 -9.62 -1.70
CA PRO A 73 -26.50 -9.60 -1.16
C PRO A 73 -27.35 -8.61 -1.97
N ARG A 74 -28.38 -9.11 -2.66
CA ARG A 74 -29.37 -8.22 -3.29
C ARG A 74 -30.22 -7.60 -2.20
N HIS A 75 -30.66 -6.35 -2.40
CA HIS A 75 -31.61 -5.70 -1.49
C HIS A 75 -32.80 -6.62 -1.18
N VAL A 76 -33.10 -6.70 0.12
CA VAL A 76 -33.98 -7.52 1.01
C VAL A 76 -35.22 -8.28 0.44
N ASP A 77 -35.54 -8.28 -0.85
CA ASP A 77 -36.82 -8.82 -1.34
C ASP A 77 -36.80 -10.25 -1.93
N SER A 78 -35.71 -11.02 -1.82
CA SER A 78 -35.73 -12.43 -2.25
C SER A 78 -35.27 -13.42 -1.18
N GLU A 79 -36.23 -14.11 -0.57
CA GLU A 79 -36.06 -15.29 0.30
C GLU A 79 -35.57 -16.53 -0.48
N THR A 80 -34.49 -16.41 -1.26
CA THR A 80 -33.83 -17.59 -1.84
C THR A 80 -32.67 -17.98 -0.95
N GLU A 81 -32.70 -19.21 -0.43
CA GLU A 81 -31.58 -19.82 0.30
C GLU A 81 -30.30 -19.70 -0.55
N ASP A 82 -29.35 -18.91 -0.07
CA ASP A 82 -28.04 -18.75 -0.70
C ASP A 82 -27.23 -20.04 -0.55
N GLU A 83 -27.22 -20.88 -1.59
CA GLU A 83 -26.26 -21.97 -1.71
C GLU A 83 -24.85 -21.38 -1.90
N ASP A 84 -24.15 -21.21 -0.78
CA ASP A 84 -22.77 -20.77 -0.74
C ASP A 84 -21.83 -21.72 -1.48
N ALA A 85 -20.94 -21.16 -2.30
CA ALA A 85 -19.86 -21.92 -2.91
C ALA A 85 -18.89 -22.42 -1.81
N SER A 86 -18.90 -23.72 -1.54
CA SER A 86 -17.94 -24.37 -0.63
C SER A 86 -16.49 -24.22 -1.14
N GLU A 87 -15.48 -24.31 -0.26
CA GLU A 87 -14.05 -24.35 -0.66
C GLU A 87 -13.77 -25.58 -1.58
N THR A 88 -14.73 -26.50 -1.68
CA THR A 88 -14.72 -27.72 -2.50
C THR A 88 -15.60 -27.63 -3.76
N ASP A 89 -15.99 -26.43 -4.24
CA ASP A 89 -16.80 -26.31 -5.47
C ASP A 89 -16.00 -26.77 -6.72
N GLU A 90 -16.20 -28.04 -7.09
CA GLU A 90 -15.54 -28.76 -8.19
C GLU A 90 -15.97 -28.30 -9.59
N ARG A 91 -16.64 -27.16 -9.75
CA ARG A 91 -16.93 -26.62 -11.10
C ARG A 91 -15.64 -26.42 -11.89
N ASP A 92 -15.42 -27.33 -12.84
CA ASP A 92 -14.17 -27.48 -13.57
C ASP A 92 -13.87 -26.39 -14.60
N SER A 93 -14.89 -25.64 -15.02
CA SER A 93 -14.78 -24.60 -16.04
C SER A 93 -14.83 -23.19 -15.45
N PHE A 94 -13.87 -22.35 -15.83
CA PHE A 94 -13.87 -20.92 -15.50
C PHE A 94 -14.48 -20.10 -16.65
N SER A 95 -15.39 -19.19 -16.32
CA SER A 95 -15.86 -18.15 -17.24
C SER A 95 -14.74 -17.12 -17.48
N ASN A 96 -14.84 -16.36 -18.58
CA ASN A 96 -13.86 -15.29 -18.84
C ASN A 96 -13.88 -14.20 -17.75
N GLU A 97 -15.06 -13.92 -17.21
CA GLU A 97 -15.26 -12.94 -16.14
C GLU A 97 -14.66 -13.44 -14.82
N GLU A 98 -14.85 -14.72 -14.48
CA GLU A 98 -14.23 -15.32 -13.29
C GLU A 98 -12.70 -15.24 -13.38
N ILE A 99 -12.12 -15.54 -14.55
CA ILE A 99 -10.67 -15.43 -14.75
C ILE A 99 -10.19 -14.00 -14.60
N ALA A 100 -10.89 -13.02 -15.17
CA ALA A 100 -10.52 -11.61 -15.05
C ALA A 100 -10.47 -11.20 -13.57
N GLN A 101 -11.54 -11.45 -12.82
CA GLN A 101 -11.59 -11.12 -11.38
C GLN A 101 -10.53 -11.85 -10.55
N LEU A 102 -10.24 -13.13 -10.85
CA LEU A 102 -9.17 -13.87 -10.18
C LEU A 102 -7.80 -13.24 -10.42
N VAL A 103 -7.52 -12.85 -11.66
CA VAL A 103 -6.26 -12.22 -12.03
C VAL A 103 -6.11 -10.84 -11.39
N ASP A 104 -7.16 -10.03 -11.42
CA ASP A 104 -7.16 -8.69 -10.84
C ASP A 104 -6.93 -8.75 -9.32
N ASN A 105 -7.68 -9.61 -8.61
CA ASN A 105 -7.50 -9.83 -7.18
C ASN A 105 -6.08 -10.34 -6.85
N ALA A 106 -5.56 -11.31 -7.61
CA ALA A 106 -4.22 -11.85 -7.36
C ALA A 106 -3.11 -10.83 -7.66
N ARG A 107 -3.28 -9.93 -8.64
CA ARG A 107 -2.34 -8.83 -8.91
C ARG A 107 -2.30 -7.85 -7.74
N MET A 108 -3.47 -7.37 -7.31
CA MET A 108 -3.59 -6.49 -6.15
C MET A 108 -2.96 -7.13 -4.90
N PHE A 109 -3.31 -8.38 -4.58
CA PHE A 109 -2.80 -9.02 -3.38
C PHE A 109 -1.30 -9.26 -3.42
N ARG A 110 -0.71 -9.44 -4.60
CA ARG A 110 0.75 -9.51 -4.76
C ARG A 110 1.42 -8.18 -4.46
N ILE A 111 0.81 -7.06 -4.86
CA ILE A 111 1.33 -5.72 -4.52
C ILE A 111 1.23 -5.48 -3.02
N LEU A 112 0.08 -5.78 -2.42
CA LEU A 112 -0.09 -5.70 -0.97
C LEU A 112 0.87 -6.64 -0.20
N GLU A 113 1.16 -7.83 -0.74
CA GLU A 113 2.15 -8.74 -0.18
C GLU A 113 3.58 -8.19 -0.29
N ASP A 114 3.94 -7.56 -1.42
CA ASP A 114 5.22 -6.87 -1.58
C ASP A 114 5.39 -5.78 -0.50
N VAL A 115 4.34 -4.99 -0.24
CA VAL A 115 4.33 -3.94 0.80
C VAL A 115 4.39 -4.54 2.20
N PHE A 116 3.58 -5.55 2.49
CA PHE A 116 3.58 -6.27 3.77
C PHE A 116 4.97 -6.85 4.08
N SER A 117 5.58 -7.53 3.10
CA SER A 117 6.91 -8.09 3.25
C SER A 117 7.96 -6.99 3.47
N LEU A 118 7.90 -5.90 2.73
CA LEU A 118 8.85 -4.80 2.92
C LEU A 118 8.77 -4.23 4.34
N ARG A 119 7.56 -4.08 4.87
CA ARG A 119 7.32 -3.40 6.15
C ARG A 119 7.47 -4.28 7.38
N HIS A 120 7.21 -5.58 7.25
CA HIS A 120 7.10 -6.47 8.41
C HIS A 120 8.01 -7.70 8.32
N LYS A 121 8.58 -8.02 7.15
CA LYS A 121 9.46 -9.19 6.95
C LYS A 121 10.91 -8.80 6.69
N ASN A 122 11.16 -8.01 5.65
CA ASN A 122 12.48 -7.62 5.21
C ASN A 122 12.45 -6.34 4.35
N ARG A 123 12.88 -5.22 4.94
CA ARG A 123 12.88 -3.89 4.30
C ARG A 123 13.88 -3.72 3.16
N LYS A 124 14.80 -4.66 2.96
CA LYS A 124 15.87 -4.55 1.94
C LYS A 124 15.41 -4.89 0.54
N PHE A 125 14.19 -5.40 0.36
CA PHE A 125 13.68 -5.84 -0.93
C PHE A 125 12.27 -5.29 -1.16
N ASN A 126 12.05 -4.70 -2.33
CA ASN A 126 10.75 -4.19 -2.77
C ASN A 126 9.81 -5.28 -3.33
N LYS A 127 10.21 -6.54 -3.20
CA LYS A 127 9.46 -7.72 -3.62
C LYS A 127 9.34 -8.67 -2.45
N SER A 128 8.19 -9.32 -2.35
CA SER A 128 7.88 -10.25 -1.27
C SER A 128 9.02 -11.23 -1.02
N GLN A 129 9.49 -11.26 0.22
CA GLN A 129 10.42 -12.23 0.78
C GLN A 129 9.70 -13.20 1.71
N LEU A 130 8.37 -13.26 1.63
CA LEU A 130 7.60 -14.30 2.31
C LEU A 130 7.97 -15.66 1.71
N THR A 131 8.13 -16.66 2.58
CA THR A 131 8.22 -18.05 2.13
C THR A 131 6.90 -18.47 1.48
N GLY A 132 6.91 -19.56 0.70
CA GLY A 132 5.66 -20.06 0.09
C GLY A 132 4.56 -20.40 1.10
N VAL A 133 4.94 -20.76 2.34
CA VAL A 133 3.99 -21.00 3.44
C VAL A 133 3.44 -19.69 3.99
N GLU A 134 4.31 -18.70 4.24
CA GLU A 134 3.90 -17.37 4.72
C GLU A 134 3.00 -16.65 3.70
N SER A 135 3.36 -16.68 2.41
CA SER A 135 2.53 -16.13 1.33
C SER A 135 1.17 -16.83 1.26
N LEU A 136 1.10 -18.17 1.39
CA LEU A 136 -0.18 -18.87 1.45
C LEU A 136 -1.03 -18.46 2.67
N LYS A 137 -0.42 -18.27 3.85
CA LYS A 137 -1.13 -17.79 5.05
C LYS A 137 -1.72 -16.39 4.80
N PHE A 138 -0.91 -15.48 4.23
CA PHE A 138 -1.31 -14.10 3.90
C PHE A 138 -2.43 -14.07 2.86
N GLN A 139 -2.25 -14.73 1.71
CA GLN A 139 -3.22 -14.77 0.61
C GLN A 139 -4.56 -15.37 1.06
N ARG A 140 -4.56 -16.46 1.83
CA ARG A 140 -5.82 -17.05 2.36
C ARG A 140 -6.55 -16.09 3.28
N ALA A 141 -5.82 -15.34 4.12
CA ALA A 141 -6.43 -14.33 4.98
C ALA A 141 -7.01 -13.16 4.16
N MET A 142 -6.28 -12.66 3.15
CA MET A 142 -6.77 -11.64 2.21
C MET A 142 -8.08 -12.06 1.53
N TYR A 143 -8.12 -13.25 0.90
CA TYR A 143 -9.34 -13.73 0.24
C TYR A 143 -10.50 -13.93 1.22
N ARG A 144 -10.24 -14.36 2.47
CA ARG A 144 -11.30 -14.51 3.48
C ARG A 144 -11.84 -13.19 3.97
N ILE A 145 -10.99 -12.17 4.10
CA ILE A 145 -11.43 -10.80 4.40
C ILE A 145 -12.28 -10.29 3.23
N SER A 146 -11.83 -10.43 1.98
CA SER A 146 -12.64 -10.06 0.81
C SER A 146 -13.99 -10.78 0.76
N LEU A 147 -14.02 -12.09 1.05
CA LEU A 147 -15.27 -12.85 1.11
C LEU A 147 -16.19 -12.33 2.22
N TYR A 148 -15.64 -12.03 3.39
CA TYR A 148 -16.38 -11.45 4.50
C TYR A 148 -16.98 -10.09 4.15
N CYS A 149 -16.18 -9.18 3.57
CA CYS A 149 -16.65 -7.85 3.14
C CYS A 149 -17.72 -7.97 2.06
N LYS A 150 -17.59 -8.90 1.12
CA LYS A 150 -18.58 -9.12 0.05
C LYS A 150 -19.91 -9.68 0.58
N LYS A 151 -19.87 -10.54 1.60
CA LYS A 151 -21.08 -11.06 2.27
C LYS A 151 -21.74 -10.05 3.19
N PHE A 152 -20.95 -9.19 3.81
CA PHE A 152 -21.41 -8.25 4.82
C PHE A 152 -20.94 -6.81 4.50
N PRO A 153 -21.30 -6.26 3.32
CA PRO A 153 -20.77 -4.97 2.89
C PRO A 153 -21.21 -3.84 3.82
N GLY A 154 -20.31 -2.87 4.05
CA GLY A 154 -20.60 -1.70 4.87
C GLY A 154 -21.71 -0.82 4.31
N THR A 155 -21.85 -0.73 2.99
CA THR A 155 -22.88 0.11 2.33
C THR A 155 -24.32 -0.33 2.63
N LEU A 156 -24.55 -1.59 3.02
CA LEU A 156 -25.87 -2.07 3.44
C LEU A 156 -26.27 -1.58 4.84
N THR A 157 -25.35 -1.03 5.63
CA THR A 157 -25.62 -0.58 7.01
C THR A 157 -26.05 0.89 7.08
N GLN A 158 -25.56 1.72 6.15
CA GLN A 158 -25.91 3.15 6.00
C GLN A 158 -27.39 3.43 5.70
N ASN A 159 -28.14 2.42 5.25
CA ASN A 159 -29.56 2.56 4.91
C ASN A 159 -30.51 2.12 6.04
N LEU A 160 -29.98 1.78 7.22
CA LEU A 160 -30.81 1.43 8.38
C LEU A 160 -31.18 2.74 9.12
N ASP A 161 -32.46 3.09 9.13
CA ASP A 161 -32.99 4.19 9.95
C ASP A 161 -32.93 3.77 11.44
N LEU A 162 -31.82 4.11 12.09
CA LEU A 162 -31.52 3.75 13.47
C LEU A 162 -32.18 4.77 14.42
N GLY A 163 -33.44 4.52 14.79
CA GLY A 163 -34.07 5.25 15.89
C GLY A 163 -33.32 5.04 17.22
N GLU A 164 -33.34 6.04 18.09
CA GLU A 164 -32.47 6.20 19.28
C GLU A 164 -32.54 5.10 20.38
N GLU A 165 -33.40 4.09 20.30
CA GLU A 165 -33.69 3.24 21.48
C GLU A 165 -33.44 1.73 21.34
N GLU A 166 -33.23 1.17 20.14
CA GLU A 166 -32.96 -0.28 20.01
C GLU A 166 -32.16 -0.64 18.74
N ILE A 167 -31.10 -1.46 18.89
CA ILE A 167 -30.40 -2.05 17.73
C ILE A 167 -31.45 -2.82 16.91
N PRO A 168 -31.69 -2.46 15.64
CA PRO A 168 -32.71 -3.12 14.84
C PRO A 168 -32.51 -4.64 14.82
N ALA A 169 -33.62 -5.38 14.80
CA ALA A 169 -33.59 -6.84 14.73
C ALA A 169 -32.74 -7.34 13.54
N THR A 170 -32.70 -6.57 12.45
CA THR A 170 -31.86 -6.79 11.27
C THR A 170 -30.36 -6.71 11.58
N ALA A 171 -29.90 -5.67 12.30
CA ALA A 171 -28.51 -5.53 12.71
C ALA A 171 -28.08 -6.63 13.70
N LYS A 172 -28.98 -7.04 14.59
CA LYS A 172 -28.72 -8.19 15.48
C LYS A 172 -28.59 -9.50 14.69
N ALA A 173 -29.44 -9.72 13.69
CA ALA A 173 -29.37 -10.90 12.81
C ALA A 173 -28.04 -10.93 12.03
N GLN A 174 -27.63 -9.81 11.42
CA GLN A 174 -26.35 -9.73 10.72
C GLN A 174 -25.15 -9.98 11.64
N ARG A 175 -25.15 -9.47 12.88
CA ARG A 175 -24.09 -9.78 13.86
C ARG A 175 -24.01 -11.28 14.16
N ILE A 176 -25.15 -11.96 14.24
CA ILE A 176 -25.20 -13.42 14.44
C ILE A 176 -24.63 -14.14 13.22
N GLU A 177 -24.98 -13.73 12.00
CA GLU A 177 -24.48 -14.34 10.77
C GLU A 177 -22.98 -14.11 10.56
N ARG A 178 -22.48 -12.90 10.78
CA ARG A 178 -21.04 -12.58 10.77
C ARG A 178 -20.27 -13.47 11.74
N LYS A 179 -20.79 -13.61 12.96
CA LYS A 179 -20.21 -14.50 13.97
C LYS A 179 -20.26 -15.97 13.52
N LYS A 180 -21.39 -16.42 12.96
CA LYS A 180 -21.58 -17.78 12.45
C LYS A 180 -20.55 -18.09 11.35
N PHE A 181 -20.37 -17.19 10.39
CA PHE A 181 -19.37 -17.30 9.34
C PHE A 181 -17.96 -17.48 9.93
N LEU A 182 -17.51 -16.55 10.78
CA LEU A 182 -16.17 -16.62 11.38
C LEU A 182 -15.99 -17.83 12.32
N SER A 183 -17.06 -18.29 12.96
CA SER A 183 -17.00 -19.44 13.87
C SER A 183 -16.64 -20.76 13.17
N GLN A 184 -16.83 -20.84 11.85
CA GLN A 184 -16.45 -22.01 11.03
C GLN A 184 -14.93 -22.14 10.84
N LEU A 185 -14.18 -21.05 11.03
CA LEU A 185 -12.74 -21.00 10.86
C LEU A 185 -12.01 -21.43 12.13
N SER A 186 -10.84 -22.05 11.99
CA SER A 186 -9.98 -22.41 13.13
C SER A 186 -9.42 -21.16 13.82
N THR A 187 -8.99 -21.30 15.08
CA THR A 187 -8.43 -20.17 15.85
C THR A 187 -7.17 -19.60 15.20
N GLU A 188 -6.34 -20.44 14.59
CA GLU A 188 -5.15 -20.01 13.86
C GLU A 188 -5.51 -19.18 12.62
N GLU A 189 -6.56 -19.56 11.90
CA GLU A 189 -7.05 -18.79 10.76
C GLU A 189 -7.64 -17.45 11.18
N LEU A 190 -8.30 -17.38 12.32
CA LEU A 190 -8.79 -16.11 12.89
C LEU A 190 -7.63 -15.18 13.28
N HIS A 191 -6.53 -15.72 13.82
CA HIS A 191 -5.33 -14.93 14.09
C HIS A 191 -4.74 -14.35 12.81
N ARG A 192 -4.65 -15.15 11.74
CA ARG A 192 -4.16 -14.67 10.43
C ARG A 192 -5.08 -13.59 9.83
N ILE A 193 -6.40 -13.75 9.94
CA ILE A 193 -7.37 -12.73 9.51
C ILE A 193 -7.16 -11.44 10.31
N HIS A 194 -6.99 -11.54 11.62
CA HIS A 194 -6.70 -10.37 12.45
C HIS A 194 -5.42 -9.66 12.00
N THR A 195 -4.34 -10.41 11.82
CA THR A 195 -3.05 -9.85 11.37
C THR A 195 -3.15 -9.13 10.04
N VAL A 196 -3.76 -9.76 9.03
CA VAL A 196 -3.97 -9.09 7.73
C VAL A 196 -4.92 -7.90 7.86
N SER A 197 -5.94 -7.96 8.72
CA SER A 197 -6.84 -6.81 8.93
C SER A 197 -6.13 -5.61 9.55
N ARG A 198 -5.18 -5.83 10.47
CA ARG A 198 -4.34 -4.76 11.03
C ARG A 198 -3.45 -4.15 9.96
N PHE A 199 -2.83 -4.98 9.11
CA PHE A 199 -2.07 -4.48 7.96
C PHE A 199 -2.92 -3.65 7.00
N LEU A 200 -4.16 -4.08 6.68
CA LEU A 200 -5.05 -3.28 5.83
C LEU A 200 -5.45 -1.94 6.46
N ILE A 201 -5.59 -1.90 7.79
CA ILE A 201 -5.80 -0.66 8.54
C ILE A 201 -4.57 0.26 8.40
N GLU A 202 -3.35 -0.27 8.58
CA GLU A 202 -2.12 0.53 8.39
C GLU A 202 -2.03 1.12 6.97
N ILE A 203 -2.44 0.36 5.95
CA ILE A 203 -2.40 0.82 4.55
C ILE A 203 -3.34 2.00 4.32
N ILE A 204 -4.55 1.97 4.88
CA ILE A 204 -5.50 3.07 4.72
C ILE A 204 -5.15 4.28 5.60
N GLU A 205 -4.60 4.06 6.80
CA GLU A 205 -4.05 5.11 7.65
C GLU A 205 -2.92 5.85 6.92
N TRP A 206 -2.09 5.15 6.13
CA TRP A 206 -1.07 5.81 5.30
C TRP A 206 -1.67 6.65 4.17
N ALA A 207 -2.73 6.19 3.53
CA ALA A 207 -3.43 6.98 2.51
C ALA A 207 -4.03 8.26 3.13
N GLN A 208 -4.68 8.16 4.30
CA GLN A 208 -5.18 9.33 5.04
C GLN A 208 -4.06 10.28 5.44
N GLN A 209 -2.97 9.74 6.00
CA GLN A 209 -1.81 10.54 6.43
C GLN A 209 -1.18 11.31 5.26
N CYS A 210 -1.18 10.76 4.04
CA CYS A 210 -0.73 11.46 2.84
C CYS A 210 -1.60 12.67 2.50
N GLU A 211 -2.91 12.54 2.68
CA GLU A 211 -3.89 13.53 2.25
C GLU A 211 -4.12 14.64 3.29
N THR A 212 -4.34 14.26 4.56
CA THR A 212 -4.72 15.19 5.63
C THR A 212 -3.59 15.49 6.60
N GLY A 213 -2.61 14.59 6.69
CA GLY A 213 -1.56 14.65 7.70
C GLY A 213 -1.99 14.21 9.10
N GLU A 214 -3.19 13.65 9.24
CA GLU A 214 -3.77 13.16 10.48
C GLU A 214 -3.82 11.62 10.50
N THR A 215 -3.65 11.03 11.69
CA THR A 215 -3.82 9.59 11.93
C THR A 215 -5.07 9.36 12.77
N GLU A 216 -6.11 8.78 12.19
CA GLU A 216 -7.31 8.33 12.90
C GLU A 216 -7.43 6.80 12.86
N ASP A 217 -8.17 6.19 13.80
CA ASP A 217 -8.42 4.74 13.76
C ASP A 217 -9.43 4.43 12.64
N LEU A 218 -8.94 3.89 11.53
CA LEU A 218 -9.76 3.57 10.36
C LEU A 218 -10.27 2.12 10.35
N SER A 219 -10.37 1.46 11.51
CA SER A 219 -10.76 0.04 11.58
C SER A 219 -12.17 -0.28 11.06
N ASP A 220 -13.06 0.70 11.03
CA ASP A 220 -14.44 0.56 10.54
C ASP A 220 -14.53 0.53 9.01
N TYR A 221 -13.53 1.12 8.35
CA TYR A 221 -13.42 1.17 6.89
C TYR A 221 -12.97 -0.16 6.27
N LEU A 222 -12.57 -1.15 7.08
CA LEU A 222 -12.41 -2.53 6.59
C LEU A 222 -13.67 -3.07 5.89
N SER A 223 -14.83 -2.47 6.15
CA SER A 223 -16.11 -2.82 5.53
C SER A 223 -16.20 -2.56 4.03
N VAL A 224 -15.38 -1.66 3.46
CA VAL A 224 -15.29 -1.45 2.00
C VAL A 224 -14.45 -2.52 1.29
N GLY A 225 -13.66 -3.26 2.06
CA GLY A 225 -12.87 -4.39 1.60
C GLY A 225 -11.51 -4.04 0.99
N PRO A 226 -10.67 -5.06 0.72
CA PRO A 226 -9.28 -4.84 0.35
C PRO A 226 -9.06 -4.13 -1.00
N ALA A 227 -10.01 -4.22 -1.93
CA ALA A 227 -9.89 -3.57 -3.24
C ALA A 227 -9.87 -2.04 -3.14
N VAL A 228 -10.83 -1.49 -2.41
CA VAL A 228 -10.94 -0.04 -2.20
C VAL A 228 -9.76 0.47 -1.36
N ILE A 229 -9.33 -0.29 -0.35
CA ILE A 229 -8.16 0.04 0.47
C ILE A 229 -6.89 0.09 -0.39
N TYR A 230 -6.73 -0.85 -1.32
CA TYR A 230 -5.62 -0.84 -2.27
C TYR A 230 -5.69 0.37 -3.20
N GLU A 231 -6.86 0.72 -3.72
CA GLU A 231 -7.03 1.91 -4.57
C GLU A 231 -6.65 3.18 -3.81
N CYS A 232 -7.08 3.34 -2.56
CA CYS A 232 -6.67 4.47 -1.72
C CYS A 232 -5.15 4.58 -1.57
N TYR A 233 -4.50 3.43 -1.39
CA TYR A 233 -3.04 3.36 -1.28
C TYR A 233 -2.33 3.68 -2.60
N ASP A 234 -2.79 3.13 -3.71
CA ASP A 234 -2.22 3.30 -5.05
C ASP A 234 -2.36 4.76 -5.52
N GLU A 235 -3.49 5.40 -5.22
CA GLU A 235 -3.74 6.80 -5.55
C GLU A 235 -3.15 7.78 -4.53
N GLY A 236 -2.80 7.31 -3.32
CA GLY A 236 -2.41 8.17 -2.19
C GLY A 236 -3.53 9.13 -1.79
N SER A 237 -4.77 8.66 -1.80
CA SER A 237 -6.00 9.46 -1.68
C SER A 237 -7.11 8.67 -0.99
N MET A 238 -7.93 9.32 -0.17
CA MET A 238 -9.13 8.72 0.43
C MET A 238 -10.36 8.76 -0.50
N GLN A 239 -10.23 9.35 -1.69
CA GLN A 239 -11.32 9.48 -2.66
C GLN A 239 -12.01 8.14 -3.02
N PRO A 240 -11.30 7.02 -3.29
CA PRO A 240 -11.96 5.75 -3.59
C PRO A 240 -12.89 5.27 -2.46
N LEU A 241 -12.53 5.57 -1.22
CA LEU A 241 -13.35 5.25 -0.05
C LEU A 241 -14.58 6.15 0.04
N TYR A 242 -14.45 7.45 -0.22
CA TYR A 242 -15.57 8.38 -0.28
C TYR A 242 -16.57 8.01 -1.38
N ASP A 243 -16.07 7.60 -2.55
CA ASP A 243 -16.89 7.18 -3.69
C ASP A 243 -17.76 5.97 -3.35
N VAL A 244 -17.22 5.01 -2.60
CA VAL A 244 -17.93 3.78 -2.19
C VAL A 244 -18.92 4.05 -1.06
N LEU A 245 -18.56 4.91 -0.11
CA LEU A 245 -19.42 5.25 1.02
C LEU A 245 -20.48 6.31 0.70
N GLY A 246 -20.34 7.01 -0.42
CA GLY A 246 -21.24 8.08 -0.82
C GLY A 246 -21.21 9.30 0.12
N CYS A 247 -20.11 9.52 0.84
CA CYS A 247 -19.92 10.63 1.76
C CYS A 247 -18.81 11.56 1.26
N GLU A 248 -19.01 12.88 1.35
CA GLU A 248 -18.01 13.88 0.94
C GLU A 248 -16.86 14.05 1.95
N ASP A 249 -17.08 13.65 3.21
CA ASP A 249 -16.11 13.71 4.30
C ASP A 249 -16.13 12.40 5.10
N LEU A 250 -15.04 12.09 5.84
CA LEU A 250 -15.07 11.00 6.82
C LEU A 250 -16.14 11.34 7.86
N PRO A 251 -17.10 10.43 8.13
CA PRO A 251 -18.03 10.63 9.23
C PRO A 251 -17.24 10.82 10.52
N THR A 252 -17.48 11.93 11.23
CA THR A 252 -16.92 12.14 12.57
C THR A 252 -17.27 10.94 13.46
N ASP A 253 -16.40 10.56 14.40
CA ASP A 253 -16.56 9.41 15.33
C ASP A 253 -18.02 9.23 15.85
N ASP A 254 -18.71 10.34 16.10
CA ASP A 254 -20.11 10.38 16.53
C ASP A 254 -21.09 9.60 15.61
N LEU A 255 -20.85 9.54 14.29
CA LEU A 255 -21.70 8.80 13.33
C LEU A 255 -21.43 7.28 13.36
N PHE A 256 -20.21 6.85 13.68
CA PHE A 256 -19.86 5.43 13.76
C PHE A 256 -20.17 4.82 15.13
N GLU A 257 -20.10 5.59 16.21
CA GLU A 257 -20.59 5.15 17.53
C GLU A 257 -22.07 4.75 17.48
N GLU A 258 -22.85 5.40 16.60
CA GLU A 258 -24.26 5.13 16.34
C GLU A 258 -24.52 4.00 15.33
N GLU A 259 -23.55 3.60 14.49
CA GLU A 259 -23.69 2.51 13.52
C GLU A 259 -23.25 1.13 14.08
N PRO A 260 -24.18 0.28 14.59
CA PRO A 260 -23.85 -0.94 15.30
C PRO A 260 -23.12 -2.00 14.45
N LEU A 261 -23.08 -1.85 13.13
CA LEU A 261 -22.50 -2.84 12.22
C LEU A 261 -21.16 -2.42 11.61
N LEU A 262 -20.83 -1.13 11.59
CA LEU A 262 -19.54 -0.64 11.11
C LEU A 262 -18.52 -0.63 12.23
N ALA A 263 -18.90 -0.08 13.39
CA ALA A 263 -18.01 0.02 14.53
C ALA A 263 -17.44 -1.36 14.93
N GLY A 264 -16.12 -1.48 14.85
CA GLY A 264 -15.33 -2.69 15.02
C GLY A 264 -15.71 -3.84 14.08
N PHE A 265 -15.91 -3.52 12.79
CA PHE A 265 -16.44 -4.40 11.73
C PHE A 265 -15.92 -5.85 11.79
N LEU A 266 -14.61 -6.01 11.88
CA LEU A 266 -13.92 -7.30 12.08
C LEU A 266 -13.41 -7.49 13.52
N SER A 267 -12.95 -6.43 14.18
CA SER A 267 -12.31 -6.52 15.50
C SER A 267 -13.26 -7.01 16.59
N ARG A 268 -14.52 -6.54 16.62
CA ARG A 268 -15.53 -6.96 17.60
C ARG A 268 -15.92 -8.44 17.49
N PRO A 269 -16.32 -8.98 16.32
CA PRO A 269 -16.67 -10.40 16.23
C PRO A 269 -15.47 -11.32 16.49
N LEU A 270 -14.26 -10.93 16.07
CA LEU A 270 -13.03 -11.67 16.39
C LEU A 270 -12.76 -11.72 17.90
N ARG A 271 -12.78 -10.56 18.58
CA ARG A 271 -12.57 -10.48 20.03
C ARG A 271 -13.53 -11.36 20.82
N LYS A 272 -14.81 -11.38 20.43
CA LYS A 272 -15.83 -12.27 21.04
C LYS A 272 -15.50 -13.75 20.83
N LEU A 273 -15.13 -14.14 19.62
CA LEU A 273 -14.78 -15.54 19.32
C LEU A 273 -13.51 -16.00 20.05
N PHE A 274 -12.49 -15.15 20.18
CA PHE A 274 -11.30 -15.50 20.95
C PHE A 274 -11.59 -15.69 22.44
N ALA A 275 -12.43 -14.82 23.02
CA ALA A 275 -12.88 -14.95 24.40
C ALA A 275 -13.66 -16.27 24.61
N GLU A 276 -14.58 -16.60 23.71
CA GLU A 276 -15.37 -17.85 23.77
C GLU A 276 -14.49 -19.11 23.62
N ARG A 277 -13.42 -19.02 22.83
CA ARG A 277 -12.47 -20.12 22.62
C ARG A 277 -11.37 -20.21 23.68
N ASN A 278 -11.37 -19.31 24.68
CA ASN A 278 -10.29 -19.16 25.67
C ASN A 278 -8.89 -19.06 25.03
N SER A 279 -8.81 -18.40 23.87
CA SER A 279 -7.52 -18.16 23.20
C SER A 279 -6.85 -16.90 23.76
N LYS A 280 -5.55 -16.74 23.49
CA LYS A 280 -4.85 -15.48 23.79
C LYS A 280 -5.60 -14.32 23.13
N THR A 281 -5.77 -13.24 23.89
CA THR A 281 -6.32 -11.99 23.39
C THR A 281 -5.51 -11.47 22.22
N LEU A 282 -6.21 -10.78 21.30
CA LEU A 282 -5.58 -10.01 20.24
C LEU A 282 -4.59 -9.05 20.87
N SER A 283 -3.32 -9.17 20.50
CA SER A 283 -2.29 -8.23 20.90
C SER A 283 -2.18 -7.19 19.80
N ASP A 284 -2.24 -5.92 20.18
CA ASP A 284 -2.01 -4.82 19.24
C ASP A 284 -0.50 -4.50 19.10
N ASP A 285 0.37 -5.23 19.79
CA ASP A 285 1.83 -5.11 19.64
C ASP A 285 2.34 -5.91 18.43
N SER A 286 3.60 -5.72 18.04
CA SER A 286 4.20 -6.37 16.86
C SER A 286 4.21 -7.91 16.89
N SER A 287 3.82 -8.56 18.00
CA SER A 287 3.78 -10.04 18.06
C SER A 287 2.64 -10.63 17.24
N HIS A 288 1.63 -9.84 16.84
CA HIS A 288 0.54 -10.36 16.00
C HIS A 288 1.03 -10.75 14.59
N TRP A 289 2.19 -10.27 14.14
CA TRP A 289 2.78 -10.69 12.86
C TRP A 289 3.20 -12.16 12.84
N ASP A 290 3.50 -12.76 14.01
CA ASP A 290 3.93 -14.16 14.15
C ASP A 290 2.88 -15.18 13.66
N SER A 291 1.62 -14.76 13.51
CA SER A 291 0.58 -15.63 12.95
C SER A 291 0.79 -15.93 11.46
N ILE A 292 1.54 -15.06 10.78
CA ILE A 292 1.91 -15.19 9.36
C ILE A 292 3.39 -15.50 9.26
N LEU A 293 4.25 -14.67 9.90
CA LEU A 293 5.71 -14.66 9.75
C LEU A 293 6.38 -15.68 10.67
N ASP A 294 7.27 -16.48 10.09
CA ASP A 294 8.06 -17.48 10.83
C ASP A 294 9.44 -16.93 11.25
N GLU A 295 10.01 -16.00 10.47
CA GLU A 295 11.29 -15.33 10.74
C GLU A 295 11.21 -13.86 10.27
N VAL A 296 11.79 -12.92 11.00
CA VAL A 296 11.77 -11.50 10.62
C VAL A 296 13.20 -10.97 10.50
N GLN A 297 13.53 -10.36 9.37
CA GLN A 297 14.86 -9.82 9.09
C GLN A 297 14.86 -8.30 9.15
N GLY A 298 15.63 -7.76 10.08
CA GLY A 298 15.83 -6.33 10.25
C GLY A 298 14.97 -5.69 11.35
N GLN A 299 14.29 -6.47 12.18
CA GLN A 299 13.55 -5.95 13.35
C GLN A 299 14.46 -5.23 14.36
N ASP A 300 15.69 -5.72 14.53
CA ASP A 300 16.70 -5.15 15.42
C ASP A 300 17.71 -4.26 14.69
N ASP A 301 17.43 -3.89 13.43
CA ASP A 301 18.34 -3.03 12.67
C ASP A 301 18.46 -1.65 13.35
N SER A 302 19.69 -1.16 13.45
CA SER A 302 20.02 0.13 13.99
C SER A 302 20.28 1.16 12.90
N CYS A 303 19.93 2.42 13.18
CA CYS A 303 20.32 3.55 12.34
C CYS A 303 21.84 3.60 12.20
N SER A 304 22.35 3.73 10.98
CA SER A 304 23.79 3.78 10.68
C SER A 304 24.49 5.02 11.27
N ARG A 305 23.73 5.99 11.80
CA ARG A 305 24.24 7.29 12.25
C ARG A 305 24.06 7.57 13.74
N CYS A 306 22.89 7.27 14.29
CA CYS A 306 22.64 7.44 15.73
C CYS A 306 22.68 6.12 16.52
N GLU A 307 22.89 4.99 15.85
CA GLU A 307 22.96 3.64 16.42
C GLU A 307 21.69 3.18 17.17
N GLN A 308 20.62 3.98 17.17
CA GLN A 308 19.35 3.61 17.76
C GLN A 308 18.71 2.47 16.95
N VAL A 309 18.27 1.43 17.65
CA VAL A 309 17.44 0.36 17.08
C VAL A 309 16.09 0.96 16.67
N LYS A 310 15.78 0.88 15.38
CA LYS A 310 14.54 1.38 14.77
C LYS A 310 13.87 0.34 13.89
N GLY A 311 14.56 -0.75 13.58
CA GLY A 311 14.02 -1.88 12.84
C GLY A 311 13.49 -1.48 11.47
N PHE A 312 12.18 -1.61 11.29
CA PHE A 312 11.47 -1.28 10.06
C PHE A 312 11.24 0.23 9.85
N ASP A 313 11.48 1.07 10.86
CA ASP A 313 11.40 2.54 10.76
C ASP A 313 12.73 3.16 10.29
N LEU A 314 13.49 2.40 9.51
CA LEU A 314 14.72 2.81 8.85
C LEU A 314 14.51 3.01 7.35
N TRP A 315 14.99 4.15 6.89
CA TRP A 315 14.96 4.60 5.51
C TRP A 315 16.25 4.23 4.79
N GLY A 316 16.11 3.59 3.64
CA GLY A 316 17.20 3.29 2.75
C GLY A 316 16.69 3.27 1.31
N ARG A 317 17.58 2.91 0.38
CA ARG A 317 17.31 2.87 -1.05
C ARG A 317 15.96 2.25 -1.44
N THR A 318 15.59 1.12 -0.84
CA THR A 318 14.34 0.41 -1.14
C THR A 318 13.11 0.98 -0.45
N THR A 319 13.28 1.86 0.53
CA THR A 319 12.18 2.43 1.31
C THR A 319 11.98 3.94 1.13
N TYR A 320 12.91 4.64 0.48
CA TYR A 320 12.79 6.10 0.25
C TYR A 320 11.52 6.49 -0.48
N LYS A 321 11.07 5.67 -1.43
CA LYS A 321 9.84 5.93 -2.14
C LYS A 321 8.59 5.95 -1.26
N PHE A 322 8.63 5.39 -0.04
CA PHE A 322 7.51 5.42 0.90
C PHE A 322 7.63 6.55 1.95
N LEU A 323 8.65 7.41 1.85
CA LEU A 323 8.82 8.53 2.78
C LEU A 323 7.64 9.50 2.77
N TYR A 324 7.02 9.69 1.59
CA TYR A 324 5.82 10.52 1.48
C TYR A 324 4.63 9.96 2.26
N GLN A 325 4.62 8.67 2.57
CA GLN A 325 3.51 7.97 3.22
C GLN A 325 3.56 8.01 4.75
N GLN A 326 4.69 8.38 5.37
CA GLN A 326 4.86 8.26 6.84
C GLN A 326 5.10 9.57 7.57
N THR A 327 5.37 10.68 6.88
CA THR A 327 5.70 11.93 7.55
C THR A 327 5.14 13.13 6.78
N VAL A 328 4.24 13.89 7.41
CA VAL A 328 3.71 15.17 6.88
C VAL A 328 4.84 16.15 6.57
N ASP A 329 5.87 16.16 7.43
CA ASP A 329 7.06 16.98 7.25
C ASP A 329 7.83 16.65 5.95
N LEU A 330 7.60 15.46 5.38
CA LEU A 330 8.14 15.00 4.10
C LEU A 330 6.99 14.71 3.11
N GLU A 331 6.03 15.61 2.96
CA GLU A 331 5.19 15.64 1.76
C GLU A 331 5.98 16.19 0.54
N PRO A 332 5.98 15.55 -0.64
CA PRO A 332 6.75 15.96 -1.84
C PRO A 332 6.64 17.45 -2.18
N GLY A 333 5.44 18.03 -2.05
CA GLY A 333 5.14 19.40 -2.45
C GLY A 333 5.38 20.42 -1.34
N THR A 334 4.77 20.20 -0.17
CA THR A 334 4.80 21.17 0.93
C THR A 334 5.85 20.83 1.99
N GLY A 335 6.04 19.56 2.31
CA GLY A 335 6.99 19.09 3.33
C GLY A 335 8.44 19.37 2.95
N LEU A 336 8.92 18.87 1.80
CA LEU A 336 10.32 19.09 1.36
C LEU A 336 10.70 20.57 1.28
N VAL A 337 9.81 21.43 0.78
CA VAL A 337 10.11 22.87 0.69
C VAL A 337 10.26 23.49 2.09
N THR A 338 9.60 22.96 3.13
CA THR A 338 9.78 23.43 4.51
C THR A 338 11.14 23.07 5.10
N LEU A 339 11.81 22.03 4.58
CA LEU A 339 13.15 21.64 5.01
C LEU A 339 14.25 22.54 4.44
N LEU A 340 13.94 23.44 3.50
CA LEU A 340 14.92 24.39 2.99
C LEU A 340 15.47 25.28 4.12
N LYS A 341 16.79 25.40 4.17
CA LYS A 341 17.54 26.07 5.25
C LYS A 341 17.05 27.50 5.51
N GLY A 342 16.92 27.86 6.78
CA GLY A 342 16.58 29.23 7.21
C GLY A 342 15.20 29.71 6.73
N GLN A 343 15.19 30.81 5.97
CA GLN A 343 13.98 31.47 5.44
C GLN A 343 13.72 31.15 3.96
N LEU A 344 14.47 30.21 3.36
CA LEU A 344 14.34 29.86 1.94
C LEU A 344 12.97 29.30 1.58
N SER A 345 12.35 28.53 2.47
CA SER A 345 10.98 28.01 2.29
C SER A 345 9.93 29.13 2.10
N ARG A 346 10.22 30.31 2.66
CA ARG A 346 9.39 31.53 2.58
C ARG A 346 9.84 32.50 1.49
N ASN A 347 10.94 32.21 0.79
CA ASN A 347 11.37 32.99 -0.36
C ASN A 347 10.48 32.61 -1.56
N ALA A 348 9.64 33.53 -2.03
CA ALA A 348 8.71 33.27 -3.12
C ALA A 348 9.37 32.92 -4.46
N VAL A 349 10.63 33.31 -4.67
CA VAL A 349 11.39 32.97 -5.88
C VAL A 349 11.91 31.54 -5.77
N GLU A 350 12.67 31.25 -4.71
CA GLU A 350 13.30 29.94 -4.53
C GLU A 350 12.29 28.83 -4.26
N SER A 351 11.30 29.08 -3.41
CA SER A 351 10.25 28.09 -3.11
C SER A 351 9.36 27.79 -4.33
N ARG A 352 9.15 28.77 -5.23
CA ARG A 352 8.41 28.52 -6.48
C ARG A 352 9.23 27.69 -7.45
N TYR A 353 10.52 27.98 -7.56
CA TYR A 353 11.43 27.19 -8.38
C TYR A 353 11.51 25.75 -7.89
N PHE A 354 11.72 25.54 -6.59
CA PHE A 354 11.75 24.22 -5.97
C PHE A 354 10.47 23.43 -6.26
N ARG A 355 9.28 24.02 -5.98
CA ARG A 355 8.00 23.36 -6.31
C ARG A 355 7.85 23.07 -7.80
N GLY A 356 8.42 23.91 -8.67
CA GLY A 356 8.46 23.69 -10.11
C GLY A 356 9.35 22.51 -10.52
N LEU A 357 10.45 22.27 -9.81
CA LEU A 357 11.29 21.07 -9.99
C LEU A 357 10.56 19.81 -9.55
N VAL A 358 9.99 19.83 -8.33
CA VAL A 358 9.19 18.74 -7.76
C VAL A 358 8.10 18.32 -8.75
N LYS A 359 7.34 19.28 -9.30
CA LYS A 359 6.25 19.02 -10.25
C LYS A 359 6.68 18.44 -11.61
N LYS A 360 7.95 18.56 -11.97
CA LYS A 360 8.47 17.98 -13.23
C LYS A 360 8.84 16.51 -13.08
N ILE A 361 8.96 16.03 -11.85
CA ILE A 361 9.24 14.62 -11.57
C ILE A 361 7.92 13.86 -11.79
N PRO A 362 7.88 12.87 -12.70
CA PRO A 362 6.63 12.27 -13.16
C PRO A 362 5.84 11.56 -12.06
N ASP A 363 6.55 10.90 -11.14
CA ASP A 363 5.97 10.16 -10.02
C ASP A 363 6.38 10.79 -8.70
N ALA A 364 5.39 11.17 -7.89
CA ALA A 364 5.60 11.70 -6.54
C ALA A 364 6.38 10.73 -5.65
N GLU A 365 6.25 9.42 -5.87
CA GLU A 365 7.03 8.39 -5.15
C GLU A 365 8.54 8.49 -5.41
N SER A 366 8.93 8.91 -6.61
CA SER A 366 10.32 8.90 -7.05
C SER A 366 11.12 10.11 -6.58
N ILE A 367 10.46 11.16 -6.07
CA ILE A 367 11.18 12.39 -5.69
C ILE A 367 12.12 12.15 -4.53
N TYR A 368 11.71 11.37 -3.53
CA TYR A 368 12.53 11.12 -2.36
C TYR A 368 13.72 10.25 -2.70
N GLU A 369 13.48 9.19 -3.47
CA GLU A 369 14.55 8.36 -4.00
C GLU A 369 15.54 9.22 -4.78
N GLN A 370 15.07 10.06 -5.71
CA GLN A 370 15.93 10.94 -6.49
C GLN A 370 16.70 11.94 -5.63
N VAL A 371 16.01 12.74 -4.80
CA VAL A 371 16.63 13.81 -4.00
C VAL A 371 17.62 13.23 -2.99
N VAL A 372 17.23 12.18 -2.27
CA VAL A 372 18.08 11.57 -1.22
C VAL A 372 19.28 10.86 -1.85
N GLU A 373 19.09 10.08 -2.92
CA GLU A 373 20.21 9.41 -3.60
C GLU A 373 21.18 10.42 -4.23
N GLU A 374 20.69 11.44 -4.93
CA GLU A 374 21.54 12.46 -5.55
C GLU A 374 22.32 13.23 -4.48
N LEU A 375 21.67 13.60 -3.37
CA LEU A 375 22.35 14.27 -2.24
C LEU A 375 23.42 13.39 -1.59
N LEU A 376 23.10 12.14 -1.26
CA LEU A 376 24.05 11.22 -0.60
C LEU A 376 25.26 10.92 -1.50
N ASN A 377 25.06 10.89 -2.82
CA ASN A 377 26.12 10.66 -3.81
C ASN A 377 26.82 11.94 -4.28
N SER A 378 26.37 13.11 -3.85
CA SER A 378 26.97 14.39 -4.24
C SER A 378 28.30 14.66 -3.53
N ASP A 379 29.17 15.42 -4.21
CA ASP A 379 30.42 15.97 -3.65
C ASP A 379 30.22 17.34 -2.99
N TYR A 380 29.00 17.89 -3.03
CA TYR A 380 28.66 19.22 -2.51
C TYR A 380 27.90 19.19 -1.19
N LYS A 381 27.69 18.01 -0.58
CA LYS A 381 27.12 17.90 0.77
C LYS A 381 28.04 18.53 1.81
N GLN A 382 27.48 18.95 2.94
CA GLN A 382 28.22 19.53 4.04
C GLN A 382 29.26 18.53 4.57
N PRO A 383 30.48 18.97 4.95
CA PRO A 383 31.58 18.07 5.34
C PRO A 383 31.25 17.10 6.48
N GLU A 384 30.33 17.49 7.38
CA GLU A 384 29.87 16.64 8.48
C GLU A 384 29.07 15.40 8.02
N PHE A 385 28.69 15.34 6.75
CA PHE A 385 27.99 14.20 6.13
C PHE A 385 28.84 13.51 5.04
N ASP A 386 30.13 13.82 4.91
CA ASP A 386 30.99 13.28 3.85
C ASP A 386 31.09 11.75 3.84
N ASP A 387 30.94 11.13 5.01
CA ASP A 387 30.95 9.68 5.20
C ASP A 387 29.57 9.04 5.05
N TRP A 388 28.50 9.82 4.82
CA TRP A 388 27.14 9.33 4.53
C TRP A 388 27.06 8.75 3.12
N ARG A 389 26.38 7.62 2.99
CA ARG A 389 26.30 6.80 1.77
C ARG A 389 24.85 6.43 1.48
N ALA A 390 24.53 6.22 0.22
CA ALA A 390 23.19 5.81 -0.22
C ALA A 390 22.74 4.45 0.36
N ASP A 391 23.68 3.59 0.73
CA ASP A 391 23.41 2.29 1.35
C ASP A 391 23.18 2.38 2.88
N ASP A 392 23.36 3.55 3.48
CA ASP A 392 23.09 3.75 4.91
C ASP A 392 21.60 3.62 5.20
N SER A 393 21.29 2.96 6.32
CA SER A 393 19.92 2.88 6.84
C SER A 393 19.73 3.96 7.89
N LEU A 394 18.94 4.98 7.56
CA LEU A 394 18.78 6.19 8.37
C LEU A 394 17.41 6.20 9.06
N CYS A 395 17.35 6.54 10.34
CA CYS A 395 16.06 6.84 10.97
C CYS A 395 15.50 8.18 10.48
N THR A 396 14.20 8.41 10.67
CA THR A 396 13.51 9.67 10.29
C THR A 396 14.25 10.91 10.78
N ASP A 397 14.71 10.92 12.03
CA ASP A 397 15.42 12.07 12.60
C ASP A 397 16.75 12.37 11.89
N CYS A 398 17.53 11.32 11.60
CA CYS A 398 18.82 11.46 10.92
C CYS A 398 18.63 11.90 9.47
N LEU A 399 17.63 11.34 8.77
CA LEU A 399 17.31 11.73 7.41
C LEU A 399 16.80 13.17 7.33
N THR A 400 15.87 13.56 8.22
CA THR A 400 15.36 14.93 8.29
C THR A 400 16.46 15.93 8.59
N LYS A 401 17.40 15.60 9.50
CA LYS A 401 18.59 16.43 9.75
C LYS A 401 19.43 16.57 8.48
N PHE A 402 19.74 15.46 7.80
CA PHE A 402 20.51 15.46 6.58
C PHE A 402 19.87 16.34 5.49
N LEU A 403 18.57 16.20 5.27
CA LEU A 403 17.83 17.01 4.30
C LEU A 403 17.85 18.49 4.67
N LYS A 404 17.59 18.86 5.93
CA LYS A 404 17.63 20.28 6.37
C LYS A 404 18.98 20.95 6.10
N GLU A 405 20.07 20.21 6.29
CA GLU A 405 21.42 20.74 6.09
C GLU A 405 21.90 20.74 4.65
N ASN A 406 21.32 19.94 3.75
CA ASN A 406 21.88 19.75 2.40
C ASN A 406 20.91 20.06 1.25
N LEU A 407 19.60 20.09 1.48
CA LEU A 407 18.60 20.24 0.41
C LEU A 407 18.73 21.55 -0.37
N HIS A 408 19.15 22.62 0.28
CA HIS A 408 19.41 23.91 -0.37
C HIS A 408 20.60 23.85 -1.35
N LEU A 409 21.58 22.98 -1.11
CA LEU A 409 22.74 22.78 -2.00
C LEU A 409 22.32 22.00 -3.24
N TRP A 410 21.45 20.98 -3.07
CA TRP A 410 20.82 20.30 -4.20
C TRP A 410 20.01 21.26 -5.08
N LEU A 411 19.23 22.16 -4.47
CA LEU A 411 18.50 23.20 -5.21
C LEU A 411 19.44 24.10 -6.02
N LEU A 412 20.58 24.51 -5.44
CA LEU A 412 21.58 25.31 -6.14
C LEU A 412 22.19 24.55 -7.33
N ASP A 413 22.57 23.30 -7.12
CA ASP A 413 23.13 22.42 -8.16
C ASP A 413 22.14 22.27 -9.34
N LYS A 414 20.85 22.03 -9.06
CA LYS A 414 19.82 21.96 -10.11
C LYS A 414 19.66 23.25 -10.90
N LYS A 415 19.76 24.42 -10.26
CA LYS A 415 19.74 25.72 -10.96
C LYS A 415 20.96 25.88 -11.87
N ILE A 416 22.14 25.51 -11.38
CA ILE A 416 23.37 25.57 -12.17
C ILE A 416 23.30 24.62 -13.37
N GLN A 417 22.84 23.38 -13.18
CA GLN A 417 22.69 22.40 -14.26
C GLN A 417 21.65 22.80 -15.31
N ALA A 418 20.57 23.49 -14.88
CA ALA A 418 19.57 24.04 -15.79
C ALA A 418 20.07 25.27 -16.58
N GLY A 419 21.25 25.81 -16.24
CA GLY A 419 21.78 27.03 -16.83
C GLY A 419 21.04 28.29 -16.38
N ASP A 420 20.35 28.25 -15.24
CA ASP A 420 19.64 29.41 -14.70
C ASP A 420 20.61 30.45 -14.14
N ASP A 421 20.28 31.73 -14.33
CA ASP A 421 21.05 32.85 -13.77
C ASP A 421 20.88 32.90 -12.24
N VAL A 422 21.82 32.30 -11.51
CA VAL A 422 21.98 32.52 -10.07
C VAL A 422 22.56 33.94 -9.87
N PRO A 423 21.93 34.82 -9.07
CA PRO A 423 22.45 36.15 -8.85
C PRO A 423 23.91 36.12 -8.36
N LYS A 424 24.77 36.93 -8.97
CA LYS A 424 26.21 36.94 -8.64
C LYS A 424 26.51 37.51 -7.26
N ASP A 425 25.64 38.38 -6.76
CA ASP A 425 25.81 39.05 -5.48
C ASP A 425 25.07 38.29 -4.38
N ASP A 426 25.83 37.76 -3.42
CA ASP A 426 25.27 37.11 -2.23
C ASP A 426 24.63 38.11 -1.27
N CYS A 427 23.46 37.76 -0.76
CA CYS A 427 22.84 38.49 0.33
C CYS A 427 23.68 38.33 1.60
N TRP A 428 24.01 39.44 2.29
CA TRP A 428 24.80 39.37 3.52
C TRP A 428 24.18 38.52 4.62
N TYR A 429 22.85 38.40 4.65
CA TYR A 429 22.14 37.56 5.61
C TYR A 429 21.89 36.14 5.09
N GLY A 430 22.32 35.82 3.86
CA GLY A 430 22.17 34.51 3.23
C GLY A 430 20.75 33.96 3.31
N TRP A 431 20.65 32.65 3.55
CA TRP A 431 19.38 31.97 3.78
C TRP A 431 18.62 32.46 5.04
N ASN A 432 19.29 33.17 5.96
CA ASN A 432 18.66 33.78 7.14
C ASN A 432 18.03 35.16 6.88
N CYS A 433 18.12 35.69 5.65
CA CYS A 433 17.58 37.01 5.33
C CYS A 433 16.06 37.06 5.56
N ARG A 434 15.57 37.97 6.40
CA ARG A 434 14.12 38.17 6.60
C ARG A 434 13.47 38.98 5.47
N THR A 435 14.23 39.82 4.78
CA THR A 435 13.71 40.65 3.68
C THR A 435 13.30 39.81 2.47
N GLN A 436 13.94 38.66 2.27
CA GLN A 436 13.61 37.74 1.17
C GLN A 436 12.17 37.19 1.23
N THR A 437 11.52 37.23 2.41
CA THR A 437 10.19 36.65 2.61
C THR A 437 9.05 37.55 2.16
N HIS A 438 9.28 38.87 2.07
CA HIS A 438 8.22 39.85 1.79
C HIS A 438 8.61 40.89 0.72
N ASN A 439 9.86 40.88 0.23
CA ASN A 439 10.30 41.76 -0.85
C ASN A 439 10.81 40.91 -2.03
N ALA A 440 9.94 40.71 -3.02
CA ALA A 440 10.27 39.90 -4.19
C ALA A 440 11.41 40.47 -5.04
N ASP A 441 11.57 41.80 -5.08
CA ASP A 441 12.66 42.42 -5.84
C ASP A 441 14.01 42.18 -5.17
N HIS A 442 14.05 42.21 -3.84
CA HIS A 442 15.22 41.79 -3.07
C HIS A 442 15.53 40.31 -3.30
N ALA A 443 14.52 39.44 -3.25
CA ALA A 443 14.66 38.01 -3.46
C ALA A 443 15.18 37.64 -4.86
N ARG A 444 14.83 38.41 -5.90
CA ARG A 444 15.36 38.20 -7.27
C ARG A 444 16.76 38.75 -7.47
N LYS A 445 17.09 39.86 -6.79
CA LYS A 445 18.33 40.60 -7.06
C LYS A 445 19.57 39.97 -6.43
N LEU A 446 19.41 39.29 -5.30
CA LEU A 446 20.52 38.73 -4.52
C LEU A 446 20.36 37.22 -4.38
N ASN A 447 21.48 36.51 -4.29
CA ASN A 447 21.46 35.09 -3.98
C ASN A 447 21.20 34.90 -2.47
N HIS A 448 20.25 34.05 -2.12
CA HIS A 448 19.96 33.66 -0.73
C HIS A 448 20.34 32.21 -0.44
N ILE A 449 20.72 31.42 -1.44
CA ILE A 449 21.27 30.08 -1.27
C ILE A 449 22.79 30.19 -1.01
N CYS A 450 23.14 30.96 0.01
CA CYS A 450 24.51 31.26 0.39
C CYS A 450 24.63 31.48 1.89
N GLU A 451 25.84 31.27 2.42
CA GLU A 451 26.11 31.37 3.85
C GLU A 451 25.92 32.81 4.35
N PRO A 452 25.25 33.02 5.50
CA PRO A 452 25.17 34.34 6.11
C PRO A 452 26.55 34.86 6.52
N THR A 453 26.92 36.05 6.01
CA THR A 453 28.15 36.76 6.38
C THR A 453 27.91 37.85 7.45
N LYS A 454 26.64 38.18 7.73
CA LYS A 454 26.19 39.12 8.78
C LYS A 454 24.93 38.62 9.48
N GLY A 455 24.74 39.04 10.74
CA GLY A 455 23.65 38.59 11.62
C GLY A 455 24.01 37.26 12.30
N ASN A 456 23.41 36.95 13.47
CA ASN A 456 23.77 35.76 14.24
C ASN A 456 23.77 34.52 13.34
N VAL A 457 24.95 33.93 13.19
CA VAL A 457 25.10 32.52 12.81
C VAL A 457 24.41 31.77 13.93
N ALA A 458 23.18 31.29 13.69
CA ALA A 458 22.54 30.43 14.67
C ALA A 458 23.42 29.18 14.79
N THR A 459 24.12 29.08 15.91
CA THR A 459 24.80 27.86 16.36
C THR A 459 23.79 26.77 16.66
#